data_AF-A0A1R1MI37-F1
#
_entry.id   AF-A0A1R1MI37-F1
#
_cell.length_a   1.000
_cell.length_b   1.000
_cell.length_c   1.000
_cell.angle_alpha   90.00
_cell.angle_beta   90.00
_cell.angle_gamma   90.00
#
_symmetry.space_group_name_H-M   'P 1'
#
loop_
_entity.id
_entity.type
_entity.pdbx_description
1 polymer ?
#
loop_
_entity_poly.entity_id
_entity_poly.type
_entity_poly.pdbx_seq_one_letter_code
_entity_poly.pdbx_strand_id
1 'polypeptide(L)'
;MDLLIIGLSILLLLVAPKLWARYIFFKHSHQRRDIPGTGGQLAQHLMVHLPLVRVKLKQAHRRSHYNPFTKVISLTEQTMRARSLTAVVRVAFEFGHALQDRNNNSLLKFRDGLLALARLGEQIGSGALLTGLIMAFMVPPVAGLLLFVALVSLLTGAAVHLLLLPIEWQASFTFALPLLSNGSYISSQDQLAVRQLLLACAFSRLAYALANLLDARHWLSVLEIRKE
;
A
#
# COMPACT_ATOMS: atom_id res chain seq x y z
N MET A 1 8.40 15.32 -31.75
CA MET A 1 9.12 15.17 -30.47
C MET A 1 8.15 15.23 -29.28
N ASP A 2 7.06 15.98 -29.40
CA ASP A 2 6.10 16.21 -28.30
C ASP A 2 5.38 14.94 -27.83
N LEU A 3 4.94 14.06 -28.74
CA LEU A 3 4.30 12.77 -28.38
C LEU A 3 5.21 11.85 -27.57
N LEU A 4 6.51 11.86 -27.87
CA LEU A 4 7.50 11.05 -27.15
C LEU A 4 7.73 11.61 -25.74
N ILE A 5 7.80 12.94 -25.61
CA ILE A 5 7.90 13.61 -24.32
C ILE A 5 6.65 13.35 -23.47
N ILE A 6 5.45 13.44 -24.05
CA ILE A 6 4.19 13.15 -23.37
C ILE A 6 4.15 11.69 -22.92
N GLY A 7 4.46 10.75 -23.81
CA GLY A 7 4.48 9.32 -23.49
C GLY A 7 5.48 8.98 -22.38
N LEU A 8 6.69 9.56 -22.44
CA LEU A 8 7.72 9.39 -21.40
C LEU A 8 7.28 9.99 -20.07
N SER A 9 6.60 11.15 -20.09
CA SER A 9 6.09 11.82 -18.90
C SER A 9 5.01 11.00 -18.21
N ILE A 10 4.09 10.41 -18.98
CA ILE A 10 3.05 9.50 -18.46
C ILE A 10 3.70 8.24 -17.87
N LEU A 11 4.66 7.64 -18.58
CA LEU A 11 5.39 6.47 -18.08
C LEU A 11 6.07 6.77 -16.74
N LEU A 12 6.75 7.91 -16.64
CA LEU A 12 7.42 8.33 -15.42
C LEU A 12 6.41 8.55 -14.27
N LEU A 13 5.29 9.20 -14.55
CA LEU A 13 4.22 9.43 -13.58
C LEU A 13 3.67 8.13 -12.99
N LEU A 14 3.53 7.09 -13.82
CA LEU A 14 2.97 5.80 -13.41
C LEU A 14 3.97 4.93 -12.63
N VAL A 15 5.25 4.98 -12.99
CA VAL A 15 6.26 4.04 -12.46
C VAL A 15 7.12 4.65 -11.35
N ALA A 16 7.48 5.94 -11.45
CA ALA A 16 8.41 6.58 -10.53
C ALA A 16 7.97 6.52 -9.05
N PRO A 17 6.68 6.74 -8.68
CA PRO A 17 6.26 6.66 -7.29
C PRO A 17 6.52 5.29 -6.64
N LYS A 18 6.30 4.20 -7.39
CA LYS A 18 6.53 2.81 -6.90
C LYS A 18 8.02 2.57 -6.71
N LEU A 19 8.84 2.98 -7.67
CA LEU A 19 10.30 2.85 -7.59
C LEU A 19 10.87 3.66 -6.43
N TRP A 20 10.42 4.90 -6.26
CA TRP A 20 10.83 5.76 -5.16
C TRP A 20 10.48 5.15 -3.80
N ALA A 21 9.23 4.71 -3.61
CA ALA A 21 8.82 4.09 -2.34
C ALA A 21 9.66 2.82 -2.04
N ARG A 22 9.89 1.98 -3.05
CA ARG A 22 10.74 0.78 -2.93
C ARG A 22 12.17 1.14 -2.55
N TYR A 23 12.74 2.18 -3.17
CA TYR A 23 14.08 2.66 -2.87
C TYR A 23 14.19 3.15 -1.43
N ILE A 24 13.24 3.96 -0.94
CA ILE A 24 13.24 4.47 0.44
C ILE A 24 13.13 3.32 1.45
N PHE A 25 12.25 2.34 1.22
CA PHE A 25 12.17 1.16 2.07
C PHE A 25 13.47 0.35 2.06
N PHE A 26 14.08 0.14 0.89
CA PHE A 26 15.32 -0.61 0.78
C PHE A 26 16.47 0.11 1.50
N LYS A 27 16.65 1.41 1.24
CA LYS A 27 17.70 2.26 1.83
C LYS A 27 17.73 2.20 3.35
N HIS A 28 16.56 2.12 4.01
CA HIS A 28 16.45 2.11 5.46
C HIS A 28 16.14 0.72 6.07
N SER A 29 16.28 -0.35 5.26
CA SER A 29 15.99 -1.72 5.69
C SER A 29 17.16 -2.42 6.40
N HIS A 30 18.38 -1.88 6.29
CA HIS A 30 19.57 -2.45 6.92
C HIS A 30 19.46 -2.53 8.44
N GLN A 31 20.06 -3.59 9.01
CA GLN A 31 20.10 -3.77 10.45
C GLN A 31 20.95 -2.68 11.11
N ARG A 32 20.42 -2.12 12.21
CA ARG A 32 21.01 -1.01 12.93
C ARG A 32 21.02 -1.30 14.42
N ARG A 33 22.21 -1.26 15.03
CA ARG A 33 22.40 -1.58 16.46
C ARG A 33 21.90 -0.47 17.38
N ASP A 34 21.79 0.75 16.88
CA ASP A 34 21.32 1.92 17.60
C ASP A 34 19.79 1.97 17.77
N ILE A 35 19.04 1.21 16.97
CA ILE A 35 17.58 1.05 17.14
C ILE A 35 17.34 0.17 18.37
N PRO A 36 16.45 0.50 19.31
CA PRO A 36 16.32 -0.21 20.59
C PRO A 36 15.90 -1.68 20.48
N GLY A 37 15.17 -2.05 19.42
CA GLY A 37 14.69 -3.42 19.24
C GLY A 37 14.19 -3.71 17.82
N THR A 38 13.74 -4.94 17.63
CA THR A 38 13.10 -5.40 16.38
C THR A 38 11.69 -4.83 16.23
N GLY A 39 11.14 -4.87 15.02
CA GLY A 39 9.74 -4.50 14.80
C GLY A 39 8.76 -5.33 15.64
N GLY A 40 9.05 -6.61 15.88
CA GLY A 40 8.24 -7.47 16.74
C GLY A 40 8.24 -7.02 18.20
N GLN A 41 9.40 -6.64 18.74
CA GLN A 41 9.52 -6.10 20.10
C GLN A 41 8.79 -4.76 20.22
N LEU A 42 8.90 -3.88 19.22
CA LEU A 42 8.12 -2.64 19.18
C LEU A 42 6.62 -2.93 19.16
N ALA A 43 6.16 -3.90 18.35
CA ALA A 43 4.74 -4.24 18.28
C ALA A 43 4.19 -4.73 19.62
N GLN A 44 4.95 -5.57 20.33
CA GLN A 44 4.57 -6.03 21.68
C GLN A 44 4.51 -4.87 22.67
N HIS A 45 5.53 -4.01 22.65
CA HIS A 45 5.57 -2.82 23.50
C HIS A 45 4.38 -1.90 23.25
N LEU A 46 4.08 -1.57 21.98
CA LEU A 46 2.94 -0.73 21.62
C LEU A 46 1.59 -1.37 22.00
N MET A 47 1.48 -2.70 21.95
CA MET A 47 0.25 -3.38 22.36
C MET A 47 -0.05 -3.21 23.86
N VAL A 48 0.99 -3.12 24.69
CA VAL A 48 0.85 -2.94 26.14
C VAL A 48 0.62 -1.46 26.50
N HIS A 49 1.29 -0.54 25.81
CA HIS A 49 1.28 0.88 26.17
C HIS A 49 0.19 1.70 25.48
N LEU A 50 -0.39 1.21 24.39
CA LEU A 50 -1.48 1.91 23.73
C LEU A 50 -2.84 1.42 24.23
N PRO A 51 -3.82 2.33 24.36
CA PRO A 51 -5.20 2.01 24.76
C PRO A 51 -5.98 1.33 23.63
N LEU A 52 -5.51 0.18 23.15
CA LEU A 52 -6.08 -0.61 22.05
C LEU A 52 -6.85 -1.81 22.61
N VAL A 53 -8.16 -1.64 22.79
CA VAL A 53 -9.03 -2.70 23.33
C VAL A 53 -9.29 -3.76 22.27
N ARG A 54 -9.10 -5.04 22.61
CA ARG A 54 -9.37 -6.24 21.78
C ARG A 54 -8.52 -6.36 20.51
N VAL A 55 -7.47 -5.56 20.35
CA VAL A 55 -6.53 -5.70 19.22
C VAL A 55 -5.61 -6.91 19.45
N LYS A 56 -5.42 -7.73 18.43
CA LYS A 56 -4.53 -8.90 18.46
C LYS A 56 -3.37 -8.74 17.48
N LEU A 57 -2.22 -9.34 17.80
CA LEU A 57 -1.08 -9.43 16.91
C LEU A 57 -1.04 -10.82 16.25
N LYS A 58 -0.81 -10.89 14.94
CA LYS A 58 -0.57 -12.15 14.21
C LYS A 58 0.57 -11.99 13.20
N GLN A 59 1.18 -13.11 12.83
CA GLN A 59 2.14 -13.15 11.74
C GLN A 59 1.38 -13.21 10.40
N ALA A 60 1.83 -12.41 9.43
CA ALA A 60 1.36 -12.41 8.05
C ALA A 60 2.38 -13.06 7.13
N HIS A 61 1.92 -13.76 6.10
CA HIS A 61 2.84 -14.33 5.09
C HIS A 61 3.24 -13.29 4.03
N ARG A 62 2.26 -12.55 3.47
CA ARG A 62 2.49 -11.65 2.32
C ARG A 62 2.72 -10.19 2.69
N ARG A 63 1.83 -9.59 3.48
CA ARG A 63 1.86 -8.14 3.75
C ARG A 63 1.34 -7.81 5.13
N SER A 64 2.05 -6.90 5.81
CA SER A 64 1.59 -6.32 7.06
C SER A 64 0.36 -5.45 6.81
N HIS A 65 -0.65 -5.60 7.66
CA HIS A 65 -1.87 -4.80 7.60
C HIS A 65 -2.62 -4.86 8.93
N TYR A 66 -3.32 -3.78 9.25
CA TYR A 66 -4.42 -3.79 10.22
C TYR A 66 -5.76 -4.12 9.56
N ASN A 67 -6.57 -4.96 10.21
CA ASN A 67 -7.94 -5.26 9.83
C ASN A 67 -8.93 -4.68 10.87
N PRO A 68 -9.79 -3.71 10.49
CA PRO A 68 -10.71 -3.04 11.41
C PRO A 68 -11.92 -3.89 11.82
N PHE A 69 -12.25 -4.96 11.11
CA PHE A 69 -13.36 -5.86 11.46
C PHE A 69 -12.95 -6.90 12.50
N THR A 70 -11.82 -7.55 12.27
CA THR A 70 -11.28 -8.57 13.18
C THR A 70 -10.42 -7.98 14.30
N LYS A 71 -10.09 -6.68 14.21
CA LYS A 71 -9.18 -5.97 15.12
C LYS A 71 -7.82 -6.66 15.21
N VAL A 72 -7.27 -7.12 14.09
CA VAL A 72 -5.98 -7.82 14.05
C VAL A 72 -4.93 -6.96 13.33
N ILE A 73 -3.80 -6.75 13.99
CA ILE A 73 -2.56 -6.28 13.37
C ILE A 73 -1.79 -7.52 12.90
N SER A 74 -1.67 -7.68 11.59
CA SER A 74 -0.88 -8.74 10.98
C SER A 74 0.46 -8.18 10.53
N LEU A 75 1.59 -8.76 10.94
CA LEU A 75 2.93 -8.31 10.56
C LEU A 75 3.70 -9.40 9.82
N THR A 76 4.39 -9.05 8.73
CA THR A 76 5.26 -9.99 8.04
C THR A 76 6.45 -10.39 8.91
N GLU A 77 6.92 -11.63 8.75
CA GLU A 77 8.10 -12.14 9.46
C GLU A 77 9.31 -11.22 9.32
N GLN A 78 9.54 -10.73 8.09
CA GLN A 78 10.60 -9.77 7.80
C GLN A 78 10.49 -8.50 8.66
N THR A 79 9.29 -7.98 8.86
CA THR A 79 9.05 -6.81 9.73
C THR A 79 9.26 -7.16 11.20
N MET A 80 8.78 -8.32 11.64
CA MET A 80 8.89 -8.72 13.03
C MET A 80 10.33 -8.97 13.46
N ARG A 81 11.14 -9.59 12.61
CA ARG A 81 12.53 -9.97 12.92
C ARG A 81 13.55 -8.87 12.65
N ALA A 82 13.24 -7.92 11.76
CA ALA A 82 14.20 -6.87 11.40
C ALA A 82 14.33 -5.80 12.50
N ARG A 83 15.59 -5.46 12.80
CA ARG A 83 16.01 -4.32 13.63
C ARG A 83 16.44 -3.17 12.72
N SER A 84 15.47 -2.54 12.04
CA SER A 84 15.71 -1.47 11.07
C SER A 84 14.65 -0.37 11.15
N LEU A 85 14.97 0.82 10.65
CA LEU A 85 14.03 1.95 10.64
C LEU A 85 12.77 1.60 9.83
N THR A 86 12.94 0.93 8.68
CA THR A 86 11.80 0.48 7.88
C THR A 86 10.88 -0.46 8.65
N ALA A 87 11.42 -1.38 9.47
CA ALA A 87 10.62 -2.27 10.29
C ALA A 87 9.83 -1.51 11.36
N VAL A 88 10.52 -0.63 12.11
CA VAL A 88 9.94 0.24 13.14
C VAL A 88 8.82 1.10 12.57
N VAL A 89 9.07 1.77 11.43
CA VAL A 89 8.07 2.63 10.78
C VAL A 89 6.88 1.83 10.25
N ARG A 90 7.09 0.66 9.64
CA ARG A 90 5.99 -0.18 9.17
C ARG A 90 5.10 -0.67 10.33
N VAL A 91 5.69 -0.99 11.48
CA VAL A 91 4.92 -1.35 12.68
C VAL A 91 4.11 -0.16 13.16
N ALA A 92 4.75 1.00 13.37
CA ALA A 92 4.06 2.21 13.81
C ALA A 92 2.92 2.61 12.85
N PHE A 93 3.11 2.42 11.54
CA PHE A 93 2.09 2.66 10.53
C PHE A 93 0.85 1.77 10.71
N GLU A 94 1.02 0.46 10.97
CA GLU A 94 -0.12 -0.43 11.21
C GLU A 94 -0.81 -0.13 12.56
N PHE A 95 -0.05 0.25 13.59
CA PHE A 95 -0.62 0.75 14.83
C PHE A 95 -1.34 2.09 14.65
N GLY A 96 -0.92 2.91 13.68
CA GLY A 96 -1.61 4.12 13.26
C GLY A 96 -3.02 3.83 12.75
N HIS A 97 -3.21 2.77 11.96
CA HIS A 97 -4.54 2.30 11.55
C HIS A 97 -5.38 1.83 12.75
N ALA A 98 -4.78 1.13 13.72
CA ALA A 98 -5.50 0.69 14.91
C ALA A 98 -5.96 1.87 15.79
N LEU A 99 -5.13 2.92 15.93
CA LEU A 99 -5.50 4.15 16.63
C LEU A 99 -6.56 4.96 15.87
N GLN A 100 -6.47 5.00 14.54
CA GLN A 100 -7.46 5.63 13.68
C GLN A 100 -8.84 4.95 13.80
N ASP A 101 -8.86 3.62 13.83
CA ASP A 101 -10.08 2.82 14.03
C ASP A 101 -10.71 3.07 15.41
N ARG A 102 -9.88 3.13 16.45
CA ARG A 102 -10.33 3.51 17.81
C ARG A 102 -11.01 4.88 17.82
N ASN A 103 -10.51 5.82 17.02
CA ASN A 103 -11.06 7.17 16.91
C ASN A 103 -12.28 7.26 15.96
N ASN A 104 -12.91 6.14 15.60
CA ASN A 104 -14.14 6.05 14.81
C ASN A 104 -14.08 6.73 13.43
N ASN A 105 -12.95 6.62 12.72
CA ASN A 105 -12.90 7.09 11.33
C ASN A 105 -13.86 6.27 10.44
N SER A 106 -14.92 6.92 9.95
CA SER A 106 -15.95 6.29 9.12
C SER A 106 -15.40 5.75 7.80
N LEU A 107 -14.43 6.45 7.19
CA LEU A 107 -13.84 6.05 5.91
C LEU A 107 -13.04 4.74 6.02
N LEU A 108 -12.44 4.47 7.19
CA LEU A 108 -11.74 3.21 7.45
C LEU A 108 -12.69 2.00 7.41
N LYS A 109 -13.97 2.17 7.77
CA LYS A 109 -14.98 1.10 7.70
C LYS A 109 -15.37 0.76 6.26
N PHE A 110 -15.38 1.75 5.37
CA PHE A 110 -15.68 1.57 3.95
C PHE A 110 -14.48 1.06 3.13
N ARG A 111 -13.28 1.08 3.71
CA ARG A 111 -12.03 0.71 3.04
C ARG A 111 -12.12 -0.65 2.36
N ASP A 112 -12.60 -1.68 3.05
CA ASP A 112 -12.59 -3.04 2.49
C ASP A 112 -13.60 -3.20 1.34
N GLY A 113 -14.75 -2.53 1.41
CA GLY A 113 -15.72 -2.48 0.30
C GLY A 113 -15.15 -1.75 -0.92
N LEU A 114 -14.49 -0.60 -0.72
CA LEU A 114 -13.80 0.11 -1.79
C LEU A 114 -12.68 -0.72 -2.40
N LEU A 115 -11.87 -1.41 -1.57
CA LEU A 115 -10.83 -2.31 -2.06
C LEU A 115 -11.40 -3.51 -2.82
N ALA A 116 -12.57 -4.03 -2.43
CA ALA A 116 -13.25 -5.07 -3.20
C ALA A 116 -13.71 -4.56 -4.57
N LEU A 117 -14.28 -3.34 -4.63
CA LEU A 117 -14.63 -2.69 -5.89
C LEU A 117 -13.42 -2.46 -6.79
N ALA A 118 -12.30 -2.01 -6.23
CA ALA A 118 -11.05 -1.85 -6.99
C ALA A 118 -10.58 -3.18 -7.59
N ARG A 119 -10.61 -4.27 -6.82
CA ARG A 119 -10.24 -5.61 -7.31
C ARG A 119 -11.16 -6.11 -8.42
N LEU A 120 -12.47 -5.89 -8.29
CA LEU A 120 -13.43 -6.25 -9.35
C LEU A 120 -13.16 -5.45 -10.62
N GLY A 121 -12.90 -4.15 -10.50
CA GLY A 121 -12.49 -3.29 -11.63
C GLY A 121 -11.19 -3.78 -12.27
N GLU A 122 -10.18 -4.13 -11.47
CA GLU A 122 -8.93 -4.71 -11.97
C GLU A 122 -9.15 -6.03 -12.72
N GLN A 123 -10.02 -6.92 -12.24
CA GLN A 123 -10.34 -8.19 -12.89
C GLN A 123 -11.05 -7.97 -14.23
N ILE A 124 -12.12 -7.18 -14.25
CA ILE A 124 -12.87 -6.85 -15.47
C ILE A 124 -11.94 -6.14 -16.45
N GLY A 125 -11.18 -5.17 -15.97
CA GLY A 125 -10.28 -4.37 -16.79
C GLY A 125 -9.17 -5.20 -17.42
N SER A 126 -8.53 -6.08 -16.64
CA SER A 126 -7.47 -6.98 -17.13
C SER A 126 -8.00 -7.95 -18.18
N GLY A 127 -9.17 -8.56 -17.94
CA GLY A 127 -9.81 -9.47 -18.89
C GLY A 127 -10.22 -8.78 -20.19
N ALA A 128 -10.80 -7.58 -20.08
CA ALA A 128 -11.18 -6.76 -21.23
C ALA A 128 -9.95 -6.29 -22.02
N LEU A 129 -8.86 -5.95 -21.36
CA LEU A 129 -7.61 -5.52 -22.02
C LEU A 129 -7.00 -6.65 -22.86
N LEU A 130 -6.86 -7.83 -22.27
CA LEU A 130 -6.29 -8.99 -22.97
C LEU A 130 -7.18 -9.44 -24.13
N THR A 131 -8.49 -9.53 -23.90
CA THR A 131 -9.44 -9.91 -24.96
C THR A 131 -9.50 -8.86 -26.05
N GLY A 132 -9.49 -7.57 -25.68
CA GLY A 132 -9.47 -6.45 -26.62
C GLY A 132 -8.24 -6.45 -27.51
N LEU A 133 -7.06 -6.76 -26.96
CA LEU A 133 -5.83 -6.86 -27.73
C LEU A 133 -5.87 -7.99 -28.77
N ILE A 134 -6.43 -9.16 -28.42
CA ILE A 134 -6.61 -10.28 -29.36
C ILE A 134 -7.64 -9.90 -30.43
N MET A 135 -8.77 -9.33 -30.01
CA MET A 135 -9.85 -8.91 -30.91
C MET A 135 -9.43 -7.78 -31.84
N ALA A 136 -8.40 -7.00 -31.53
CA ALA A 136 -7.90 -5.94 -32.41
C ALA A 136 -7.46 -6.47 -33.78
N PHE A 137 -7.01 -7.73 -33.84
CA PHE A 137 -6.59 -8.38 -35.08
C PHE A 137 -7.72 -9.14 -35.79
N MET A 138 -8.86 -9.38 -35.12
CA MET A 138 -9.97 -10.17 -35.65
C MET A 138 -11.22 -9.33 -35.95
N VAL A 139 -11.64 -8.49 -35.00
CA VAL A 139 -12.86 -7.68 -35.05
C VAL A 139 -12.60 -6.29 -34.42
N PRO A 140 -12.06 -5.32 -35.19
CA PRO A 140 -11.61 -4.03 -34.66
C PRO A 140 -12.66 -3.21 -33.87
N PRO A 141 -13.96 -3.17 -34.25
CA PRO A 141 -14.96 -2.45 -33.47
C PRO A 141 -15.17 -3.02 -32.06
N VAL A 142 -15.18 -4.36 -31.94
CA VAL A 142 -15.30 -5.05 -30.64
C VAL A 142 -14.06 -4.81 -29.79
N ALA A 143 -12.88 -4.77 -30.41
CA ALA A 143 -11.63 -4.42 -29.74
C ALA A 143 -11.69 -3.02 -29.12
N GLY A 144 -12.18 -2.02 -29.86
CA GLY A 144 -12.32 -0.64 -29.37
C GLY A 144 -13.19 -0.56 -28.11
N LEU A 145 -14.33 -1.25 -28.10
CA LEU A 145 -15.20 -1.32 -26.93
C LEU A 145 -14.51 -1.99 -25.73
N LEU A 146 -13.84 -3.12 -25.94
CA LEU A 146 -13.13 -3.85 -24.89
C LEU A 146 -11.98 -3.03 -24.30
N LEU A 147 -11.21 -2.33 -25.13
CA LEU A 147 -10.14 -1.44 -24.68
C LEU A 147 -10.69 -0.24 -23.90
N PHE A 148 -11.84 0.30 -24.27
CA PHE A 148 -12.51 1.35 -23.51
C PHE A 148 -12.96 0.84 -22.13
N VAL A 149 -13.60 -0.33 -22.06
CA VAL A 149 -13.99 -0.97 -20.79
C VAL A 149 -12.76 -1.23 -19.91
N ALA A 150 -11.67 -1.70 -20.51
CA ALA A 150 -10.41 -1.92 -19.82
C ALA A 150 -9.89 -0.62 -19.18
N LEU A 151 -9.82 0.45 -19.95
CA LEU A 151 -9.35 1.75 -19.48
C LEU A 151 -10.20 2.27 -18.32
N VAL A 152 -11.53 2.30 -18.45
CA VAL A 152 -12.44 2.79 -17.40
C VAL A 152 -12.32 1.97 -16.12
N SER A 153 -12.23 0.64 -16.26
CA SER A 153 -12.18 -0.28 -15.12
C SER A 153 -10.87 -0.19 -14.36
N LEU A 154 -9.74 -0.07 -15.07
CA LEU A 154 -8.41 0.13 -14.49
C LEU A 154 -8.27 1.51 -13.81
N LEU A 155 -8.80 2.57 -14.43
CA LEU A 155 -8.84 3.91 -13.83
C LEU A 155 -9.67 3.95 -12.55
N THR A 156 -10.74 3.17 -12.48
CA THR A 156 -11.58 3.05 -11.27
C THR A 156 -10.76 2.49 -10.09
N GLY A 157 -9.90 1.49 -10.33
CA GLY A 157 -8.99 0.96 -9.29
C GLY A 157 -8.02 2.01 -8.76
N ALA A 158 -7.39 2.79 -9.64
CA ALA A 158 -6.51 3.89 -9.24
C ALA A 158 -7.27 4.99 -8.48
N ALA A 159 -8.49 5.33 -8.91
CA ALA A 159 -9.35 6.31 -8.24
C ALA A 159 -9.73 5.87 -6.81
N VAL A 160 -10.04 4.59 -6.60
CA VAL A 160 -10.28 4.05 -5.26
C VAL A 160 -9.05 4.26 -4.36
N HIS A 161 -7.85 3.95 -4.85
CA HIS A 161 -6.64 4.15 -4.05
C HIS A 161 -6.34 5.62 -3.75
N LEU A 162 -6.74 6.53 -4.64
CA LEU A 162 -6.68 7.97 -4.41
C LEU A 162 -7.69 8.40 -3.33
N LEU A 163 -8.92 7.88 -3.36
CA LEU A 163 -9.94 8.13 -2.35
C LEU A 163 -9.54 7.61 -0.95
N LEU A 164 -8.76 6.53 -0.89
CA LEU A 164 -8.25 5.97 0.37
C LEU A 164 -6.97 6.67 0.86
N LEU A 165 -6.33 7.52 0.05
CA LEU A 165 -5.09 8.21 0.41
C LEU A 165 -5.18 9.02 1.72
N PRO A 166 -6.29 9.74 2.02
CA PRO A 166 -6.42 10.46 3.29
C PRO A 166 -6.33 9.55 4.52
N ILE A 167 -6.80 8.30 4.43
CA ILE A 167 -6.70 7.31 5.51
C ILE A 167 -5.23 6.97 5.77
N GLU A 168 -4.50 6.69 4.69
CA GLU A 168 -3.09 6.31 4.74
C GLU A 168 -2.20 7.47 5.22
N TRP A 169 -2.54 8.69 4.81
CA TRP A 169 -1.90 9.90 5.27
C TRP A 169 -2.11 10.13 6.76
N GLN A 170 -3.35 9.99 7.24
CA GLN A 170 -3.69 10.15 8.65
C GLN A 170 -2.98 9.08 9.51
N ALA A 171 -3.02 7.81 9.09
CA ALA A 171 -2.27 6.74 9.77
C ALA A 171 -0.77 7.08 9.89
N SER A 172 -0.19 7.68 8.83
CA SER A 172 1.22 8.04 8.78
C SER A 172 1.59 9.26 9.65
N PHE A 173 0.94 10.39 9.44
CA PHE A 173 1.38 11.68 10.03
C PHE A 173 0.62 12.07 11.29
N THR A 174 -0.63 11.65 11.44
CA THR A 174 -1.43 11.96 12.63
C THR A 174 -1.15 10.98 13.76
N PHE A 175 -0.91 9.70 13.44
CA PHE A 175 -0.75 8.66 14.46
C PHE A 175 0.67 8.10 14.53
N ALA A 176 1.22 7.59 13.42
CA ALA A 176 2.52 6.91 13.46
C ALA A 176 3.70 7.86 13.74
N LEU A 177 3.72 9.05 13.13
CA LEU A 177 4.81 10.01 13.36
C LEU A 177 4.90 10.45 14.84
N PRO A 178 3.82 10.92 15.50
CA PRO A 178 3.89 11.25 16.92
C PRO A 178 4.21 10.05 17.81
N LEU A 179 3.71 8.86 17.48
CA LEU A 179 4.00 7.63 18.22
C LEU A 179 5.50 7.32 18.22
N LEU A 180 6.17 7.48 17.07
CA LEU A 180 7.60 7.26 16.96
C LEU A 180 8.41 8.36 17.65
N SER A 181 8.07 9.63 17.39
CA SER A 181 8.82 10.78 17.90
C SER A 181 8.68 10.95 19.42
N ASN A 182 7.48 10.78 19.97
CA ASN A 182 7.23 10.98 21.40
C ASN A 182 7.60 9.75 22.23
N GLY A 183 7.55 8.56 21.62
CA GLY A 183 7.86 7.30 22.31
C GLY A 183 9.35 6.99 22.43
N SER A 184 10.24 7.91 22.05
CA SER A 184 11.71 7.73 22.07
C SER A 184 12.20 6.47 21.32
N TYR A 185 11.44 5.98 20.34
CA TYR A 185 11.80 4.80 19.55
C TYR A 185 12.78 5.10 18.41
N ILE A 186 12.90 6.37 18.07
CA ILE A 186 13.76 6.87 17.00
C ILE A 186 14.63 8.00 17.54
N SER A 187 15.85 8.08 17.06
CA SER A 187 16.77 9.15 17.42
C SER A 187 16.45 10.44 16.65
N SER A 188 16.83 11.61 17.17
CA SER A 188 16.57 12.90 16.51
C SER A 188 17.15 12.98 15.10
N GLN A 189 18.29 12.34 14.85
CA GLN A 189 18.93 12.23 13.54
C GLN A 189 18.11 11.40 12.51
N ASP A 190 17.22 10.52 12.97
CA ASP A 190 16.41 9.67 12.09
C ASP A 190 15.06 10.29 11.70
N GLN A 191 14.71 11.46 12.25
CA GLN A 191 13.38 12.06 12.02
C GLN A 191 13.08 12.32 10.55
N LEU A 192 14.06 12.79 9.77
CA LEU A 192 13.90 13.02 8.33
C LEU A 192 13.63 11.70 7.59
N ALA A 193 14.40 10.65 7.89
CA ALA A 193 14.25 9.33 7.30
C ALA A 193 12.88 8.71 7.65
N VAL A 194 12.43 8.88 8.89
CA VAL A 194 11.11 8.42 9.34
C VAL A 194 9.98 9.12 8.60
N ARG A 195 10.05 10.44 8.43
CA ARG A 195 9.06 11.18 7.62
C ARG A 195 9.02 10.70 6.17
N GLN A 196 10.18 10.43 5.56
CA GLN A 196 10.26 9.87 4.20
C GLN A 196 9.67 8.46 4.12
N LEU A 197 9.96 7.59 5.09
CA LEU A 197 9.38 6.25 5.16
C LEU A 197 7.86 6.29 5.36
N LEU A 198 7.36 7.21 6.17
CA LEU A 198 5.93 7.42 6.39
C LEU A 198 5.24 7.97 5.14
N LEU A 199 5.85 8.90 4.40
CA LEU A 199 5.40 9.28 3.06
C LEU A 199 5.33 8.06 2.14
N ALA A 200 6.40 7.26 2.11
CA ALA A 200 6.44 6.05 1.28
C ALA A 200 5.33 5.05 1.65
N CYS A 201 5.02 4.87 2.95
CA CYS A 201 3.88 4.08 3.40
C CYS A 201 2.56 4.65 2.87
N ALA A 202 2.33 5.96 3.06
CA ALA A 202 1.09 6.63 2.70
C ALA A 202 0.76 6.50 1.21
N PHE A 203 1.76 6.69 0.35
CA PHE A 203 1.58 6.63 -1.11
C PHE A 203 1.72 5.22 -1.70
N SER A 204 2.24 4.24 -0.95
CA SER A 204 2.62 2.92 -1.48
C SER A 204 1.51 2.21 -2.25
N ARG A 205 0.26 2.30 -1.80
CA ARG A 205 -0.89 1.64 -2.46
C ARG A 205 -1.27 2.34 -3.76
N LEU A 206 -1.34 3.67 -3.74
CA LEU A 206 -1.60 4.46 -4.95
C LEU A 206 -0.50 4.24 -5.98
N ALA A 207 0.77 4.28 -5.55
CA ALA A 207 1.92 4.01 -6.40
C ALA A 207 1.88 2.60 -7.01
N TYR A 208 1.48 1.59 -6.24
CA TYR A 208 1.32 0.23 -6.75
C TYR A 208 0.19 0.13 -7.78
N ALA A 209 -0.96 0.72 -7.50
CA ALA A 209 -2.11 0.74 -8.41
C ALA A 209 -1.77 1.42 -9.76
N LEU A 210 -1.08 2.57 -9.73
CA LEU A 210 -0.65 3.27 -10.93
C LEU A 210 0.34 2.46 -11.76
N ALA A 211 1.33 1.83 -11.11
CA ALA A 211 2.31 1.03 -11.83
C ALA A 211 1.69 -0.25 -12.45
N ASN A 212 0.67 -0.81 -11.82
CA ASN A 212 -0.04 -1.99 -12.32
C ASN A 212 -0.85 -1.72 -13.60
N LEU A 213 -1.12 -0.45 -13.92
CA LEU A 213 -1.71 -0.05 -15.21
C LEU A 213 -0.80 -0.38 -16.40
N LEU A 214 0.47 -0.70 -16.17
CA LEU A 214 1.46 -1.05 -17.20
C LEU A 214 2.04 -2.46 -17.03
N ASP A 215 1.61 -3.20 -16.01
CA ASP A 215 2.21 -4.49 -15.66
C ASP A 215 1.42 -5.66 -16.26
N ALA A 216 1.85 -6.14 -17.42
CA ALA A 216 1.21 -7.26 -18.11
C ALA A 216 1.19 -8.56 -17.29
N ARG A 217 2.20 -8.78 -16.44
CA ARG A 217 2.25 -9.96 -15.56
C ARG A 217 1.16 -9.88 -14.49
N HIS A 218 0.91 -8.68 -14.00
CA HIS A 218 -0.17 -8.44 -13.05
C HIS A 218 -1.53 -8.78 -13.66
N TRP A 219 -1.81 -8.35 -14.89
CA TRP A 219 -3.09 -8.64 -15.57
C TRP A 219 -3.35 -10.15 -15.70
N LEU A 220 -2.33 -10.94 -16.02
CA LEU A 220 -2.41 -12.40 -16.06
C LEU A 220 -2.68 -12.97 -14.66
N SER A 221 -1.91 -12.54 -13.66
CA SER A 221 -2.05 -13.03 -12.29
C SER A 221 -3.43 -12.75 -11.69
N VAL A 222 -4.06 -11.62 -12.05
CA VAL A 222 -5.39 -11.24 -11.56
C VAL A 222 -6.47 -12.20 -12.08
N LEU A 223 -6.28 -12.80 -13.25
CA LEU A 223 -7.19 -13.77 -13.85
C LEU A 223 -6.99 -15.18 -13.29
N GLU A 224 -5.77 -15.51 -12.84
CA GLU A 224 -5.43 -16.82 -12.26
C GLU A 224 -5.95 -17.02 -10.83
N ILE A 225 -6.29 -15.95 -10.10
CA ILE A 225 -6.72 -15.98 -8.68
C ILE A 225 -8.08 -16.71 -8.46
N ARG A 226 -8.66 -17.35 -9.47
CA ARG A 226 -9.88 -18.20 -9.35
C ARG A 226 -9.60 -19.69 -9.05
N LYS A 227 -8.39 -20.08 -8.65
CA LYS A 227 -8.05 -21.51 -8.42
C LYS A 227 -7.74 -21.95 -6.99
N GLU A 228 -8.00 -21.13 -5.97
CA GLU A 228 -7.96 -21.58 -4.56
C GLU A 228 -9.26 -21.25 -3.82
#